data_AF-A0A0F9KN29-F1
#
_entry.id   AF-A0A0F9KN29-F1
#
_cell.length_a   1.000
_cell.length_b   1.000
_cell.length_c   1.000
_cell.angle_alpha   90.00
_cell.angle_beta   90.00
_cell.angle_gamma   90.00
#
_symmetry.space_group_name_H-M   'P 1'
#
loop_
_entity.id
_entity.type
_entity.pdbx_description
1 polymer ?
#
loop_
_entity_poly.entity_id
_entity_poly.type
_entity_poly.pdbx_seq_one_letter_code
_entity_poly.pdbx_strand_id
1 'polypeptide(L)'
;MIQKKQNKNLKGQFLLISCFVFLYFFIFLVPAQVIGGGQVIDLAERARDFFIESTKGNIIGQESGNKFGQNTAVGTIEEDIQSQGGTLVFLQTAELITIVSDDSADTLLGTNATSVKIFGLDSNFIAIEEIVNLSGTTNVNTTNQYIRVNRMVVNEVGNYSFDNAGIITGTSGISGNVQIEIPAGEGTSKTTHFTVPAGQNLIIAAFRITMNTGKEIDITFKSRENADDIIPPVSPVKTIRDIKGISTPVSGLSKGNLKFGEKTDIWATGVTSVGTSQIEVNYDFIQYGTGQ
;
A
#
# COMPACT_ATOMS: atom_id res chain seq x y z
N MET A 1 9.43 -107.03 -31.38
CA MET A 1 8.49 -107.32 -32.48
C MET A 1 7.27 -106.42 -32.31
N ILE A 2 7.14 -105.43 -33.19
CA ILE A 2 5.90 -104.84 -33.73
C ILE A 2 4.94 -104.11 -32.75
N GLN A 3 4.85 -102.79 -32.97
CA GLN A 3 3.74 -101.90 -32.60
C GLN A 3 2.38 -102.42 -33.11
N LYS A 4 1.30 -102.19 -32.34
CA LYS A 4 0.01 -101.77 -32.93
C LYS A 4 -0.82 -100.89 -32.00
N LYS A 5 -0.72 -99.60 -32.33
CA LYS A 5 -1.69 -98.49 -32.23
C LYS A 5 -3.16 -98.96 -32.26
N GLN A 6 -4.01 -98.48 -31.35
CA GLN A 6 -5.14 -97.58 -31.65
C GLN A 6 -6.20 -97.45 -30.52
N ASN A 7 -6.47 -96.18 -30.22
CA ASN A 7 -7.79 -95.52 -30.15
C ASN A 7 -8.69 -95.55 -28.90
N LYS A 8 -8.99 -94.29 -28.52
CA LYS A 8 -10.29 -93.73 -28.10
C LYS A 8 -10.71 -93.91 -26.64
N ASN A 9 -10.55 -92.83 -25.86
CA ASN A 9 -11.67 -91.93 -25.56
C ASN A 9 -11.20 -90.64 -24.88
N LEU A 10 -10.77 -89.65 -25.67
CA LEU A 10 -10.79 -88.25 -25.25
C LEU A 10 -12.21 -87.70 -25.51
N LYS A 11 -13.10 -87.79 -24.51
CA LYS A 11 -14.33 -86.98 -24.49
C LYS A 11 -14.66 -86.38 -23.11
N GLY A 12 -13.73 -86.44 -22.14
CA GLY A 12 -13.97 -85.94 -20.78
C GLY A 12 -13.10 -84.78 -20.30
N GLN A 13 -12.12 -84.32 -21.08
CA GLN A 13 -11.09 -83.39 -20.58
C GLN A 13 -11.00 -82.04 -21.33
N PHE A 14 -11.95 -81.76 -22.22
CA PHE A 14 -12.00 -80.48 -22.95
C PHE A 14 -12.92 -79.43 -22.31
N LEU A 15 -13.57 -79.73 -21.18
CA LEU A 15 -14.48 -78.78 -20.51
C LEU A 15 -13.92 -78.17 -19.21
N LEU A 16 -12.69 -78.50 -18.80
CA LEU A 16 -12.08 -77.91 -17.59
C LEU A 16 -10.90 -76.97 -17.84
N ILE A 17 -10.37 -76.90 -19.07
CA ILE A 17 -9.28 -75.97 -19.42
C ILE A 17 -9.80 -74.68 -20.07
N SER A 18 -11.09 -74.64 -20.45
CA SER A 18 -11.73 -73.42 -20.97
C SER A 18 -12.16 -72.43 -19.88
N CYS A 19 -12.13 -72.82 -18.59
CA CYS A 19 -12.56 -71.95 -17.49
C CYS A 19 -11.41 -71.21 -16.79
N PHE A 20 -10.15 -71.56 -17.08
CA PHE A 20 -8.97 -70.89 -16.50
C PHE A 20 -8.23 -69.96 -17.47
N VAL A 21 -8.55 -69.98 -18.77
CA VAL A 21 -7.96 -69.07 -19.77
C VAL A 21 -8.85 -67.84 -20.03
N PHE A 22 -10.10 -67.86 -19.58
CA PHE A 22 -11.01 -66.70 -19.68
C PHE A 22 -10.95 -65.76 -18.44
N LEU A 23 -10.09 -66.04 -17.46
CA LEU A 23 -9.93 -65.22 -16.26
C LEU A 23 -8.72 -64.26 -16.33
N TYR A 24 -8.09 -64.11 -17.50
CA TYR A 24 -6.90 -63.25 -17.67
C TYR A 24 -7.02 -62.22 -18.81
N PHE A 25 -8.23 -61.98 -19.34
CA PHE A 25 -8.43 -61.06 -20.46
C PHE A 25 -9.65 -60.13 -20.28
N PHE A 26 -9.78 -59.55 -19.09
CA PHE A 26 -10.46 -58.26 -18.91
C PHE A 26 -9.52 -57.33 -18.15
N ILE A 27 -8.51 -56.81 -18.86
CA ILE A 27 -7.97 -55.51 -18.50
C ILE A 27 -9.10 -54.54 -18.81
N PHE A 28 -9.88 -54.20 -17.79
CA PHE A 28 -10.66 -52.97 -17.83
C PHE A 28 -9.65 -51.85 -18.05
N LEU A 29 -9.57 -51.35 -19.28
CA LEU A 29 -9.08 -50.01 -19.55
C LEU A 29 -10.10 -49.07 -18.89
N VAL A 30 -9.93 -48.83 -17.59
CA VAL A 30 -10.61 -47.73 -16.92
C VAL A 30 -9.96 -46.49 -17.50
N PRO A 31 -10.63 -45.64 -18.33
CA PRO A 31 -10.20 -44.26 -18.40
C PRO A 31 -10.15 -43.78 -16.95
N ALA A 32 -8.95 -43.45 -16.49
CA ALA A 32 -8.75 -42.83 -15.20
C ALA A 32 -9.56 -41.53 -15.18
N GLN A 33 -10.80 -41.62 -14.73
CA GLN A 33 -11.61 -40.45 -14.43
C GLN A 33 -11.27 -40.10 -12.99
N VAL A 34 -10.59 -38.98 -12.81
CA VAL A 34 -10.40 -38.37 -11.50
C VAL A 34 -11.78 -37.97 -10.99
N ILE A 35 -12.44 -38.85 -10.24
CA ILE A 35 -13.62 -38.53 -9.45
C ILE A 35 -13.21 -38.61 -7.99
N GLY A 36 -12.61 -37.49 -7.58
CA GLY A 36 -12.38 -37.12 -6.21
C GLY A 36 -12.27 -35.62 -6.24
N GLY A 37 -13.40 -34.93 -6.13
CA GLY A 37 -13.50 -33.50 -5.91
C GLY A 37 -12.97 -33.10 -4.53
N GLY A 38 -11.82 -33.64 -4.14
CA GLY A 38 -10.96 -33.00 -3.17
C GLY A 38 -10.36 -31.83 -3.91
N GLN A 39 -10.78 -30.64 -3.51
CA GLN A 39 -10.21 -29.35 -3.88
C GLN A 39 -8.70 -29.44 -4.13
N VAL A 40 -8.31 -29.75 -5.37
CA VAL A 40 -7.20 -29.02 -5.96
C VAL A 40 -7.82 -27.64 -6.13
N ILE A 41 -7.75 -26.85 -5.07
CA ILE A 41 -7.70 -25.41 -5.27
C ILE A 41 -6.52 -25.27 -6.20
N ASP A 42 -6.82 -25.10 -7.48
CA ASP A 42 -5.85 -24.77 -8.49
C ASP A 42 -5.04 -23.62 -7.88
N LEU A 43 -3.75 -23.83 -7.64
CA LEU A 43 -2.90 -22.76 -7.07
C LEU A 43 -2.94 -21.52 -8.00
N ALA A 44 -3.32 -21.69 -9.27
CA ALA A 44 -3.58 -20.59 -10.18
C ALA A 44 -4.91 -19.86 -9.89
N GLU A 45 -5.94 -20.54 -9.40
CA GLU A 45 -7.21 -19.93 -8.97
C GLU A 45 -7.11 -19.35 -7.54
N ARG A 46 -6.13 -19.82 -6.76
CA ARG A 46 -5.65 -19.19 -5.51
C ARG A 46 -4.70 -18.01 -5.74
N ALA A 47 -4.19 -17.82 -6.97
CA ALA A 47 -3.48 -16.60 -7.37
C ALA A 47 -4.48 -15.48 -7.73
N ARG A 48 -5.54 -15.34 -6.92
CA ARG A 48 -6.27 -14.09 -6.84
C ARG A 48 -5.26 -13.04 -6.39
N ASP A 49 -5.29 -11.87 -7.02
CA ASP A 49 -4.29 -10.83 -6.77
C ASP A 49 -4.18 -10.61 -5.25
N PHE A 50 -2.97 -10.80 -4.71
CA PHE A 50 -2.72 -10.74 -3.28
C PHE A 50 -3.23 -9.43 -2.69
N PHE A 51 -3.16 -8.35 -3.46
CA PHE A 51 -3.75 -7.05 -3.13
C PHE A 51 -5.26 -7.13 -2.96
N ILE A 52 -5.97 -7.74 -3.90
CA ILE A 52 -7.43 -7.92 -3.82
C ILE A 52 -7.79 -8.77 -2.60
N GLU A 53 -6.97 -9.76 -2.25
CA GLU A 53 -7.21 -10.61 -1.09
C GLU A 53 -6.96 -9.95 0.25
N SER A 54 -5.86 -9.22 0.39
CA SER A 54 -5.58 -8.40 1.56
C SER A 54 -6.61 -7.28 1.69
N THR A 55 -6.99 -6.61 0.60
CA THR A 55 -8.02 -5.54 0.60
C THR A 55 -9.38 -6.07 1.08
N LYS A 56 -9.73 -7.31 0.70
CA LYS A 56 -10.98 -7.95 1.16
C LYS A 56 -10.91 -8.44 2.61
N GLY A 57 -9.75 -8.39 3.26
CA GLY A 57 -9.53 -8.95 4.60
C GLY A 57 -9.49 -10.48 4.62
N ASN A 58 -9.35 -11.15 3.48
CA ASN A 58 -9.25 -12.61 3.42
C ASN A 58 -7.88 -13.11 3.88
N ILE A 59 -6.88 -12.23 3.94
CA ILE A 59 -5.59 -12.49 4.55
C ILE A 59 -5.55 -11.80 5.91
N ILE A 60 -5.62 -12.59 6.98
CA ILE A 60 -5.68 -12.08 8.36
C ILE A 60 -4.38 -11.36 8.70
N GLY A 61 -4.50 -10.18 9.32
CA GLY A 61 -3.36 -9.40 9.82
C GLY A 61 -2.61 -8.62 8.75
N GLN A 62 -3.20 -8.45 7.57
CA GLN A 62 -2.63 -7.65 6.49
C GLN A 62 -3.64 -6.63 5.95
N GLU A 63 -3.20 -5.40 5.77
CA GLU A 63 -3.99 -4.31 5.21
C GLU A 63 -3.28 -3.75 3.99
N SER A 64 -4.00 -3.64 2.87
CA SER A 64 -3.52 -2.90 1.70
C SER A 64 -3.82 -1.42 1.87
N GLY A 65 -2.90 -0.58 1.42
CA GLY A 65 -3.10 0.86 1.41
C GLY A 65 -2.49 1.50 0.19
N ASN A 66 -2.97 2.70 -0.10
CA ASN A 66 -2.43 3.56 -1.12
C ASN A 66 -1.94 4.85 -0.48
N LYS A 67 -0.76 5.30 -0.87
CA LYS A 67 -0.25 6.62 -0.55
C LYS A 67 -0.02 7.38 -1.84
N PHE A 68 -0.51 8.61 -1.90
CA PHE A 68 -0.23 9.50 -3.01
C PHE A 68 0.12 10.89 -2.49
N GLY A 69 1.01 11.55 -3.19
CA GLY A 69 1.36 12.94 -2.98
C GLY A 69 1.50 13.66 -4.29
N GLN A 70 1.30 14.97 -4.25
CA GLN A 70 1.43 15.84 -5.40
C GLN A 70 2.05 17.13 -4.94
N ASN A 71 3.04 17.61 -5.68
CA ASN A 71 3.58 18.95 -5.55
C ASN A 71 3.38 19.65 -6.91
N THR A 72 2.66 20.77 -6.91
CA THR A 72 2.28 21.48 -8.15
C THR A 72 3.38 22.36 -8.72
N ALA A 73 4.47 22.56 -7.98
CA ALA A 73 5.48 23.56 -8.31
C ALA A 73 6.92 23.08 -8.01
N VAL A 74 7.23 21.80 -8.22
CA VAL A 74 8.58 21.26 -8.02
C VAL A 74 9.58 21.99 -8.91
N GLY A 75 10.56 22.64 -8.30
CA GLY A 75 11.59 23.43 -8.97
C GLY A 75 12.82 22.64 -9.44
N THR A 76 13.89 23.38 -9.75
CA THR A 76 15.21 22.82 -10.09
C THR A 76 16.05 22.46 -8.85
N ILE A 77 15.50 22.69 -7.66
CA ILE A 77 16.03 22.25 -6.37
C ILE A 77 15.17 21.09 -5.90
N GLU A 78 15.77 20.12 -5.24
CA GLU A 78 15.05 18.96 -4.73
C GLU A 78 14.03 19.36 -3.67
N GLU A 79 12.78 18.92 -3.87
CA GLU A 79 11.66 19.14 -2.97
C GLU A 79 10.92 17.84 -2.72
N ASP A 80 10.19 17.75 -1.62
CA ASP A 80 9.32 16.62 -1.33
C ASP A 80 8.07 16.66 -2.20
N ILE A 81 7.56 15.47 -2.54
CA ILE A 81 6.29 15.33 -3.24
C ILE A 81 5.15 15.38 -2.21
N GLN A 82 4.75 16.62 -1.90
CA GLN A 82 3.68 16.98 -0.97
C GLN A 82 3.01 18.31 -1.34
N SER A 83 1.75 18.51 -0.93
CA SER A 83 0.93 19.65 -1.36
C SER A 83 1.48 21.00 -0.96
N GLN A 84 2.01 21.12 0.27
CA GLN A 84 2.59 22.34 0.80
C GLN A 84 3.96 22.69 0.18
N GLY A 85 4.51 21.82 -0.66
CA GLY A 85 5.82 21.97 -1.27
C GLY A 85 7.00 21.87 -0.28
N GLY A 86 8.18 22.31 -0.73
CA GLY A 86 9.39 22.35 0.10
C GLY A 86 9.84 20.99 0.64
N THR A 87 10.61 21.02 1.73
CA THR A 87 11.09 19.81 2.42
C THR A 87 10.45 19.73 3.81
N LEU A 88 9.83 18.61 4.13
CA LEU A 88 9.25 18.36 5.44
C LEU A 88 10.35 18.24 6.50
N VAL A 89 10.19 18.99 7.58
CA VAL A 89 11.03 18.85 8.78
C VAL A 89 10.37 17.85 9.72
N PHE A 90 10.97 16.66 9.82
CA PHE A 90 10.50 15.62 10.77
C PHE A 90 10.63 16.09 12.22
N LEU A 91 9.55 15.94 12.98
CA LEU A 91 9.55 16.23 14.41
C LEU A 91 10.42 15.22 15.18
N GLN A 92 11.17 15.71 16.17
CA GLN A 92 11.99 14.88 17.07
C GLN A 92 11.26 14.55 18.38
N THR A 93 10.19 15.29 18.69
CA THR A 93 9.31 15.08 19.83
C THR A 93 7.88 15.24 19.36
N ALA A 94 6.94 14.49 19.95
CA ALA A 94 5.53 14.66 19.62
C ALA A 94 5.05 16.06 20.04
N GLU A 95 4.28 16.72 19.19
CA GLU A 95 3.73 18.05 19.44
C GLU A 95 2.23 18.05 19.14
N LEU A 96 1.49 19.00 19.72
CA LEU A 96 0.14 19.30 19.23
C LEU A 96 0.27 19.86 17.80
N ILE A 97 -0.64 19.45 16.92
CA ILE A 97 -0.82 20.04 15.60
C ILE A 97 -1.91 21.11 15.69
N THR A 98 -1.52 22.34 15.35
CA THR A 98 -2.40 23.49 15.15
C THR A 98 -2.97 23.44 13.74
N ILE A 99 -4.29 23.37 13.61
CA ILE A 99 -5.02 23.27 12.35
C ILE A 99 -5.73 24.59 12.08
N VAL A 100 -5.68 25.07 10.85
CA VAL A 100 -6.37 26.29 10.41
C VAL A 100 -6.74 26.20 8.93
N SER A 101 -7.87 26.77 8.53
CA SER A 101 -8.20 27.01 7.11
C SER A 101 -7.92 28.47 6.75
N ASP A 102 -7.56 28.75 5.50
CA ASP A 102 -7.54 30.13 4.99
C ASP A 102 -8.94 30.64 4.55
N ASP A 103 -9.98 29.80 4.59
CA ASP A 103 -11.37 30.17 4.30
C ASP A 103 -12.25 30.17 5.56
N SER A 104 -13.03 31.24 5.74
CA SER A 104 -13.89 31.42 6.93
C SER A 104 -15.13 30.50 6.98
N ALA A 105 -15.56 29.95 5.85
CA ALA A 105 -16.68 29.04 5.75
C ALA A 105 -16.29 27.57 5.96
N ASP A 106 -14.98 27.27 6.06
CA ASP A 106 -14.47 26.01 6.61
C ASP A 106 -14.51 26.03 8.15
N THR A 107 -15.71 26.01 8.72
CA THR A 107 -15.96 26.10 10.16
C THR A 107 -17.05 25.12 10.59
N LEU A 108 -17.10 24.77 11.88
CA LEU A 108 -18.01 23.77 12.44
C LEU A 108 -19.49 23.94 12.04
N LEU A 109 -19.96 25.18 11.86
CA LEU A 109 -21.33 25.50 11.42
C LEU A 109 -21.39 26.12 10.02
N GLY A 110 -20.29 25.99 9.26
CA GLY A 110 -20.13 26.53 7.91
C GLY A 110 -20.73 25.61 6.85
N THR A 111 -20.67 26.04 5.59
CA THR A 111 -21.19 25.29 4.44
C THR A 111 -20.19 24.28 3.88
N ASN A 112 -18.90 24.52 4.11
CA ASN A 112 -17.78 23.79 3.51
C ASN A 112 -17.25 22.76 4.53
N ALA A 113 -15.94 22.56 4.66
CA ALA A 113 -15.39 21.64 5.64
C ALA A 113 -15.71 22.08 7.08
N THR A 114 -16.31 21.20 7.87
CA THR A 114 -16.69 21.47 9.26
C THR A 114 -15.71 20.85 10.26
N SER A 115 -15.10 19.74 9.88
CA SER A 115 -14.11 19.02 10.66
C SER A 115 -13.11 18.28 9.76
N VAL A 116 -11.92 18.03 10.29
CA VAL A 116 -10.91 17.16 9.67
C VAL A 116 -10.62 15.97 10.57
N LYS A 117 -10.32 14.83 9.95
CA LYS A 117 -9.77 13.66 10.63
C LYS A 117 -8.28 13.58 10.31
N ILE A 118 -7.46 13.54 11.35
CA ILE A 118 -6.01 13.42 11.25
C ILE A 118 -5.60 12.00 11.65
N PHE A 119 -4.70 11.41 10.87
CA PHE A 119 -4.10 10.11 11.11
C PHE A 119 -2.59 10.30 11.24
N GLY A 120 -2.01 9.81 12.31
CA GLY A 120 -0.58 9.95 12.56
C GLY A 120 -0.09 9.00 13.62
N LEU A 121 1.06 9.32 14.19
CA LEU A 121 1.72 8.50 15.20
C LEU A 121 2.00 9.32 16.46
N ASP A 122 1.80 8.71 17.63
CA ASP A 122 2.13 9.29 18.94
C ASP A 122 3.65 9.29 19.21
N SER A 123 4.08 9.72 20.41
CA SER A 123 5.50 9.70 20.80
C SER A 123 6.16 8.31 20.80
N ASN A 124 5.37 7.23 20.81
CA ASN A 124 5.83 5.85 20.76
C ASN A 124 5.75 5.25 19.35
N PHE A 125 5.43 6.07 18.34
CA PHE A 125 5.16 5.67 16.97
C PHE A 125 3.93 4.75 16.82
N ILE A 126 3.03 4.74 17.80
CA ILE A 126 1.77 4.00 17.74
C ILE A 126 0.77 4.81 16.92
N ALA A 127 0.06 4.14 16.00
CA ALA A 127 -0.95 4.77 15.17
C ALA A 127 -2.09 5.33 16.02
N ILE A 128 -2.40 6.61 15.82
CA ILE A 128 -3.49 7.35 16.47
C ILE A 128 -4.26 8.16 15.42
N GLU A 129 -5.52 8.44 15.73
CA GLU A 129 -6.38 9.29 14.93
C GLU A 129 -7.29 10.13 15.82
N GLU A 130 -7.67 11.32 15.36
CA GLU A 130 -8.72 12.12 16.00
C GLU A 130 -9.46 12.98 14.98
N ILE A 131 -10.64 13.47 15.38
CA ILE A 131 -11.44 14.45 14.62
C ILE A 131 -11.28 15.80 15.29
N VAL A 132 -10.93 16.82 14.50
CA VAL A 132 -10.78 18.21 14.93
C VAL A 132 -11.81 19.07 14.21
N ASN A 133 -12.64 19.77 14.99
CA ASN A 133 -13.61 20.74 14.45
C ASN A 133 -12.89 22.01 14.01
N LEU A 134 -13.18 22.47 12.79
CA LEU A 134 -12.57 23.66 12.23
C LEU A 134 -13.23 24.94 12.75
N SER A 135 -12.45 26.02 12.79
CA SER A 135 -12.92 27.35 13.18
C SER A 135 -12.58 28.41 12.11
N GLY A 136 -12.66 28.03 10.83
CA GLY A 136 -12.27 28.88 9.71
C GLY A 136 -10.81 29.30 9.83
N THR A 137 -10.59 30.61 9.80
CA THR A 137 -9.27 31.25 9.91
C THR A 137 -8.72 31.35 11.34
N THR A 138 -9.42 30.79 12.33
CA THR A 138 -8.93 30.70 13.71
C THR A 138 -8.28 29.36 13.97
N ASN A 139 -7.07 29.39 14.52
CA ASN A 139 -6.33 28.19 14.91
C ASN A 139 -7.11 27.33 15.91
N VAL A 140 -7.18 26.04 15.64
CA VAL A 140 -7.66 25.00 16.56
C VAL A 140 -6.56 23.98 16.77
N ASN A 141 -6.40 23.48 18.00
CA ASN A 141 -5.41 22.47 18.29
C ASN A 141 -6.05 21.08 18.32
N THR A 142 -5.27 20.10 17.88
CA THR A 142 -5.47 18.69 18.25
C THR A 142 -5.48 18.51 19.78
N THR A 143 -6.07 17.42 20.24
CA THR A 143 -5.98 16.98 21.64
C THR A 143 -4.80 16.03 21.83
N ASN A 144 -4.53 15.17 20.85
CA ASN A 144 -3.38 14.27 20.87
C ASN A 144 -2.13 14.98 20.35
N GLN A 145 -0.96 14.50 20.76
CA GLN A 145 0.32 14.94 20.24
C GLN A 145 0.83 13.94 19.19
N TYR A 146 1.40 14.46 18.10
CA TYR A 146 1.86 13.68 16.96
C TYR A 146 3.36 13.88 16.75
N ILE A 147 4.09 12.79 16.58
CA ILE A 147 5.49 12.83 16.12
C ILE A 147 5.59 12.69 14.59
N ARG A 148 4.55 12.11 13.97
CA ARG A 148 4.38 11.99 12.52
C ARG A 148 2.91 12.19 12.17
N VAL A 149 2.65 12.88 11.07
CA VAL A 149 1.31 13.02 10.50
C VAL A 149 1.30 12.30 9.16
N ASN A 150 0.61 11.15 9.11
CA ASN A 150 0.57 10.30 7.93
C ASN A 150 -0.54 10.71 6.95
N ARG A 151 -1.64 11.31 7.43
CA ARG A 151 -2.73 11.76 6.56
C ARG A 151 -3.63 12.76 7.28
N MET A 152 -4.22 13.69 6.54
CA MET A 152 -5.35 14.50 6.99
C MET A 152 -6.44 14.46 5.92
N VAL A 153 -7.69 14.31 6.33
CA VAL A 153 -8.85 14.31 5.42
C VAL A 153 -9.95 15.19 5.99
N VAL A 154 -10.76 15.80 5.14
CA VAL A 154 -12.02 16.39 5.55
C VAL A 154 -12.92 15.26 6.03
N ASN A 155 -13.39 15.38 7.27
CA ASN A 155 -14.24 14.38 7.91
C ASN A 155 -15.71 14.63 7.58
N GLU A 156 -16.15 15.88 7.69
CA GLU A 156 -17.52 16.29 7.42
C GLU A 156 -17.58 17.66 6.73
N VAL A 157 -18.62 17.83 5.91
CA VAL A 157 -18.95 19.10 5.25
C VAL A 157 -20.36 19.53 5.61
N GLY A 158 -20.61 20.83 5.61
CA GLY A 158 -21.91 21.40 5.99
C GLY A 158 -23.00 21.18 4.94
N ASN A 159 -22.62 21.18 3.67
CA ASN A 159 -23.53 20.97 2.54
C ASN A 159 -23.14 19.76 1.70
N TYR A 160 -24.14 19.03 1.23
CA TYR A 160 -23.95 18.00 0.23
C TYR A 160 -23.38 18.61 -1.07
N SER A 161 -22.39 17.94 -1.68
CA SER A 161 -21.62 18.39 -2.85
C SER A 161 -20.55 19.46 -2.59
N PHE A 162 -20.25 19.78 -1.34
CA PHE A 162 -19.19 20.72 -0.98
C PHE A 162 -17.95 19.97 -0.47
N ASP A 163 -16.82 20.65 -0.49
CA ASP A 163 -15.51 20.23 0.00
C ASP A 163 -14.93 21.34 0.92
N ASN A 164 -13.64 21.27 1.28
CA ASN A 164 -12.97 22.40 1.90
C ASN A 164 -12.77 23.52 0.87
N ALA A 165 -13.27 24.72 1.13
CA ALA A 165 -13.09 25.83 0.19
C ALA A 165 -11.68 26.42 0.26
N GLY A 166 -11.10 26.46 1.46
CA GLY A 166 -9.76 26.95 1.72
C GLY A 166 -8.72 25.84 1.78
N ILE A 167 -7.46 26.25 1.83
CA ILE A 167 -6.35 25.38 2.19
C ILE A 167 -6.40 25.15 3.69
N ILE A 168 -6.45 23.88 4.11
CA ILE A 168 -6.40 23.49 5.52
C ILE A 168 -4.99 23.03 5.85
N THR A 169 -4.30 23.76 6.73
CA THR A 169 -2.91 23.50 7.10
C THR A 169 -2.82 22.99 8.53
N GLY A 170 -2.01 21.94 8.75
CA GLY A 170 -1.62 21.45 10.06
C GLY A 170 -0.16 21.81 10.35
N THR A 171 0.08 22.62 11.38
CA THR A 171 1.39 23.13 11.78
C THR A 171 1.76 22.62 13.17
N SER A 172 3.01 22.25 13.38
CA SER A 172 3.49 21.84 14.71
C SER A 172 3.44 23.03 15.68
N GLY A 173 2.82 22.81 16.85
CA GLY A 173 2.47 23.89 17.79
C GLY A 173 3.67 24.53 18.50
N ILE A 174 4.82 23.87 18.55
CA ILE A 174 6.04 24.38 19.18
C ILE A 174 7.06 24.78 18.11
N SER A 175 7.34 23.89 17.17
CA SER A 175 8.38 24.13 16.16
C SER A 175 7.92 25.01 14.99
N GLY A 176 6.61 25.20 14.79
CA GLY A 176 6.05 26.09 13.77
C GLY A 176 6.20 25.59 12.33
N ASN A 177 6.59 24.33 12.14
CA ASN A 177 6.77 23.74 10.82
C ASN A 177 5.44 23.14 10.32
N VAL A 178 5.09 23.39 9.06
CA VAL A 178 3.94 22.74 8.42
C VAL A 178 4.21 21.23 8.33
N GLN A 179 3.31 20.43 8.91
CA GLN A 179 3.41 18.97 8.93
C GLN A 179 2.51 18.31 7.89
N ILE A 180 1.39 18.95 7.54
CA ILE A 180 0.43 18.42 6.58
C ILE A 180 -0.44 19.55 6.01
N GLU A 181 -0.99 19.35 4.82
CA GLU A 181 -1.92 20.29 4.19
C GLU A 181 -2.97 19.53 3.37
N ILE A 182 -4.21 20.02 3.37
CA ILE A 182 -5.26 19.68 2.41
C ILE A 182 -5.42 20.89 1.48
N PRO A 183 -5.10 20.77 0.17
CA PRO A 183 -5.36 21.86 -0.76
C PRO A 183 -6.86 22.15 -0.89
N ALA A 184 -7.20 23.40 -1.23
CA ALA A 184 -8.57 23.81 -1.52
C ALA A 184 -9.26 22.87 -2.54
N GLY A 185 -10.46 22.41 -2.21
CA GLY A 185 -11.30 21.57 -3.06
C GLY A 185 -10.92 20.09 -3.13
N GLU A 186 -9.92 19.62 -2.37
CA GLU A 186 -9.40 18.26 -2.53
C GLU A 186 -9.94 17.27 -1.49
N GLY A 187 -10.35 17.74 -0.30
CA GLY A 187 -10.88 16.90 0.77
C GLY A 187 -9.87 15.92 1.42
N THR A 188 -8.65 15.81 0.91
CA THR A 188 -7.59 14.93 1.43
C THR A 188 -6.22 15.55 1.21
N SER A 189 -5.31 15.29 2.16
CA SER A 189 -3.92 15.71 2.04
C SER A 189 -3.22 14.93 0.93
N LYS A 190 -2.36 15.61 0.17
CA LYS A 190 -1.53 14.99 -0.87
C LYS A 190 -0.08 14.95 -0.40
N THR A 191 0.37 13.83 0.16
CA THR A 191 1.78 13.69 0.57
C THR A 191 2.28 12.26 0.43
N THR A 192 3.51 12.11 -0.05
CA THR A 192 4.19 10.81 -0.12
C THR A 192 4.81 10.38 1.21
N HIS A 193 4.90 11.28 2.19
CA HIS A 193 5.43 10.98 3.53
C HIS A 193 4.56 9.98 4.27
N PHE A 194 5.15 8.86 4.64
CA PHE A 194 4.52 7.84 5.45
C PHE A 194 5.55 7.23 6.40
N THR A 195 5.18 7.12 7.67
CA THR A 195 5.98 6.40 8.66
C THR A 195 5.26 5.12 9.04
N VAL A 196 5.98 4.00 8.95
CA VAL A 196 5.45 2.68 9.37
C VAL A 196 5.19 2.70 10.88
N PRO A 197 3.96 2.43 11.34
CA PRO A 197 3.66 2.40 12.78
C PRO A 197 4.49 1.36 13.55
N ALA A 198 4.66 1.58 14.85
CA ALA A 198 5.21 0.59 15.77
C ALA A 198 4.38 -0.71 15.71
N GLY A 199 5.07 -1.86 15.73
CA GLY A 199 4.45 -3.19 15.61
C GLY A 199 4.01 -3.59 14.20
N GLN A 200 4.30 -2.78 13.18
CA GLN A 200 3.94 -3.06 11.78
C GLN A 200 5.19 -3.16 10.90
N ASN A 201 5.08 -3.92 9.82
CA ASN A 201 5.97 -3.88 8.67
C ASN A 201 5.19 -3.38 7.45
N LEU A 202 5.90 -2.83 6.47
CA LEU A 202 5.33 -2.36 5.22
C LEU A 202 6.08 -2.95 4.03
N ILE A 203 5.37 -3.36 2.99
CA ILE A 203 5.94 -3.72 1.69
C ILE A 203 5.37 -2.78 0.63
N ILE A 204 6.24 -2.08 -0.11
CA ILE A 204 5.84 -1.33 -1.30
C ILE A 204 5.74 -2.29 -2.49
N ALA A 205 4.58 -2.25 -3.13
CA ALA A 205 4.15 -3.18 -4.15
C ALA A 205 4.12 -2.61 -5.55
N ALA A 206 3.75 -1.35 -5.67
CA ALA A 206 3.67 -0.67 -6.95
C ALA A 206 3.94 0.81 -6.73
N PHE A 207 4.39 1.47 -7.78
CA PHE A 207 4.45 2.92 -7.80
C PHE A 207 4.02 3.43 -9.17
N ARG A 208 3.46 4.64 -9.18
CA ARG A 208 3.11 5.40 -10.38
C ARG A 208 3.57 6.84 -10.20
N ILE A 209 4.13 7.37 -11.28
CA ILE A 209 4.63 8.74 -11.37
C ILE A 209 3.94 9.40 -12.55
N THR A 210 3.28 10.50 -12.29
CA THR A 210 2.65 11.35 -13.30
C THR A 210 3.17 12.76 -13.17
N MET A 211 3.23 13.47 -14.29
CA MET A 211 3.71 14.84 -14.33
C MET A 211 2.99 15.63 -15.40
N ASN A 212 3.02 16.95 -15.32
CA ASN A 212 2.68 17.78 -16.46
C ASN A 212 3.71 17.57 -17.58
N THR A 213 3.25 17.45 -18.82
CA THR A 213 4.12 17.16 -19.95
C THR A 213 4.91 18.39 -20.39
N GLY A 214 6.18 18.22 -20.74
CA GLY A 214 7.00 19.27 -21.36
C GLY A 214 8.34 19.53 -20.69
N LYS A 215 8.63 18.87 -19.57
CA LYS A 215 9.90 18.97 -18.85
C LYS A 215 10.34 17.59 -18.39
N GLU A 216 11.64 17.40 -18.28
CA GLU A 216 12.18 16.20 -17.64
C GLU A 216 12.13 16.38 -16.13
N ILE A 217 11.81 15.29 -15.44
CA ILE A 217 11.83 15.22 -13.99
C ILE A 217 12.69 14.04 -13.53
N ASP A 218 13.31 14.22 -12.37
CA ASP A 218 13.96 13.16 -11.61
C ASP A 218 13.15 12.93 -10.34
N ILE A 219 12.92 11.66 -9.99
CA ILE A 219 12.23 11.23 -8.77
C ILE A 219 13.12 10.30 -7.98
N THR A 220 13.21 10.57 -6.69
CA THR A 220 14.00 9.76 -5.75
C THR A 220 13.11 9.31 -4.60
N PHE A 221 12.98 7.99 -4.42
CA PHE A 221 12.35 7.40 -3.24
C PHE A 221 13.40 7.28 -2.13
N LYS A 222 13.05 7.76 -0.93
CA LYS A 222 13.92 7.79 0.24
C LYS A 222 13.29 7.05 1.41
N SER A 223 14.16 6.54 2.29
CA SER A 223 13.75 6.03 3.60
C SER A 223 14.75 6.38 4.68
N ARG A 224 14.29 6.37 5.92
CA ARG A 224 15.12 6.37 7.13
C ARG A 224 14.52 5.40 8.14
N GLU A 225 15.31 4.45 8.59
CA GLU A 225 14.94 3.50 9.64
C GLU A 225 15.17 4.12 11.03
N ASN A 226 14.55 3.54 12.07
CA ASN A 226 14.71 3.92 13.47
C ASN A 226 14.44 5.42 13.71
N ALA A 227 13.28 5.89 13.26
CA ALA A 227 12.87 7.30 13.37
C ALA A 227 12.75 7.80 14.83
N ASP A 228 12.75 6.89 15.82
CA ASP A 228 12.78 7.17 17.25
C ASP A 228 14.19 7.41 17.81
N ASP A 229 15.24 7.04 17.08
CA ASP A 229 16.62 7.25 17.50
C ASP A 229 17.15 8.61 17.04
N ILE A 230 17.15 9.57 17.97
CA ILE A 230 17.66 10.93 17.76
C ILE A 230 19.03 11.14 18.43
N ILE A 231 19.63 10.11 19.01
CA ILE A 231 20.91 10.21 19.73
C ILE A 231 22.04 9.67 18.81
N PRO A 232 23.08 10.45 18.53
CA PRO A 232 24.19 9.98 17.70
C PRO A 232 24.84 8.70 18.27
N PRO A 233 25.14 7.68 17.42
CA PRO A 233 24.99 7.66 15.97
C PRO A 233 23.57 7.32 15.50
N VAL A 234 22.98 8.18 14.65
CA VAL A 234 21.63 8.01 14.10
C VAL A 234 21.63 7.35 12.72
N SER A 235 20.50 6.75 12.34
CA SER A 235 20.33 6.10 11.03
C SER A 235 20.34 7.12 9.87
N PRO A 236 21.11 6.87 8.79
CA PRO A 236 21.16 7.77 7.65
C PRO A 236 19.88 7.68 6.80
N VAL A 237 19.65 8.71 5.99
CA VAL A 237 18.69 8.62 4.88
C VAL A 237 19.28 7.71 3.81
N LYS A 238 18.49 6.74 3.34
CA LYS A 238 18.83 5.81 2.26
C LYS A 238 17.99 6.10 1.03
N THR A 239 18.64 6.21 -0.12
CA THR A 239 17.95 6.19 -1.41
C THR A 239 17.52 4.77 -1.72
N ILE A 240 16.21 4.56 -1.87
CA ILE A 240 15.61 3.29 -2.26
C ILE A 240 15.72 3.10 -3.77
N ARG A 241 15.42 4.17 -4.52
CA ARG A 241 15.36 4.14 -5.99
C ARG A 241 15.44 5.55 -6.55
N ASP A 242 16.27 5.72 -7.58
CA ASP A 242 16.28 6.88 -8.45
C ASP A 242 15.64 6.53 -9.79
N ILE A 243 14.82 7.43 -10.30
CA ILE A 243 14.22 7.36 -11.62
C ILE A 243 14.43 8.72 -12.26
N LYS A 244 15.26 8.79 -13.30
CA LYS A 244 15.77 10.05 -13.86
C LYS A 244 15.39 10.24 -15.32
N GLY A 245 15.34 11.50 -15.75
CA GLY A 245 15.04 11.87 -17.15
C GLY A 245 13.63 11.47 -17.57
N ILE A 246 12.68 11.49 -16.64
CA ILE A 246 11.29 11.11 -16.92
C ILE A 246 10.63 12.27 -17.67
N SER A 247 10.17 12.01 -18.89
CA SER A 247 9.44 12.98 -19.72
C SER A 247 7.99 12.54 -20.05
N THR A 248 7.61 11.34 -19.61
CA THR A 248 6.28 10.76 -19.78
C THR A 248 5.89 9.98 -18.53
N PRO A 249 4.57 9.78 -18.24
CA PRO A 249 4.15 8.99 -17.08
C PRO A 249 4.79 7.60 -17.02
N VAL A 250 5.26 7.22 -15.83
CA VAL A 250 5.94 5.94 -15.58
C VAL A 250 5.23 5.19 -14.46
N SER A 251 5.14 3.87 -14.57
CA SER A 251 4.71 3.00 -13.48
C SER A 251 5.62 1.77 -13.39
N GLY A 252 5.77 1.25 -12.18
CA GLY A 252 6.55 0.05 -11.92
C GLY A 252 5.91 -0.83 -10.85
N LEU A 253 6.08 -2.14 -11.00
CA LEU A 253 5.70 -3.13 -9.98
C LEU A 253 6.94 -3.55 -9.19
N SER A 254 6.80 -3.59 -7.87
CA SER A 254 7.77 -4.13 -6.92
C SER A 254 7.25 -5.47 -6.41
N LYS A 255 7.86 -6.57 -6.86
CA LYS A 255 7.43 -7.94 -6.51
C LYS A 255 7.92 -8.40 -5.13
N GLY A 256 7.97 -7.49 -4.14
CA GLY A 256 8.22 -7.83 -2.73
C GLY A 256 9.60 -7.51 -2.15
N ASN A 257 10.50 -6.86 -2.91
CA ASN A 257 11.86 -6.57 -2.44
C ASN A 257 12.00 -5.24 -1.67
N LEU A 258 10.93 -4.44 -1.62
CA LEU A 258 10.90 -3.17 -0.90
C LEU A 258 10.13 -3.33 0.41
N LYS A 259 10.78 -3.95 1.40
CA LYS A 259 10.25 -4.14 2.76
C LYS A 259 10.87 -3.10 3.70
N PHE A 260 10.02 -2.53 4.56
CA PHE A 260 10.37 -1.58 5.59
C PHE A 260 9.83 -2.05 6.94
N GLY A 261 10.64 -1.94 7.98
CA GLY A 261 10.24 -2.27 9.35
C GLY A 261 9.43 -1.15 9.98
N GLU A 262 9.02 -1.37 11.23
CA GLU A 262 8.39 -0.33 12.05
C GLU A 262 9.28 0.91 12.16
N LYS A 263 8.67 2.07 12.44
CA LYS A 263 9.36 3.35 12.65
C LYS A 263 10.28 3.75 11.49
N THR A 264 9.95 3.29 10.28
CA THR A 264 10.67 3.68 9.07
C THR A 264 9.91 4.80 8.38
N ASP A 265 10.56 5.94 8.22
CA ASP A 265 10.08 7.06 7.41
C ASP A 265 10.30 6.73 5.92
N ILE A 266 9.30 6.97 5.07
CA ILE A 266 9.33 6.74 3.62
C ILE A 266 8.72 7.96 2.92
N TRP A 267 9.41 8.49 1.91
CA TRP A 267 8.92 9.62 1.12
C TRP A 267 9.54 9.65 -0.27
N ALA A 268 8.98 10.46 -1.16
CA ALA A 268 9.55 10.72 -2.47
C ALA A 268 9.92 12.20 -2.62
N THR A 269 11.03 12.46 -3.30
CA THR A 269 11.46 13.79 -3.70
C THR A 269 11.47 13.91 -5.22
N GLY A 270 11.38 15.14 -5.71
CA GLY A 270 11.45 15.44 -7.13
C GLY A 270 12.32 16.66 -7.43
N VAL A 271 12.83 16.67 -8.66
CA VAL A 271 13.50 17.81 -9.29
C VAL A 271 13.01 17.91 -10.73
N THR A 272 12.74 19.11 -11.23
CA THR A 272 12.55 19.33 -12.66
C THR A 272 13.79 19.92 -13.32
N SER A 273 13.99 19.62 -14.60
CA SER A 273 15.16 20.12 -15.34
C SER A 273 15.14 21.65 -15.52
N VAL A 274 13.96 22.27 -15.63
CA VAL A 274 13.81 23.73 -15.82
C VAL A 274 12.51 24.29 -15.25
N GLY A 275 12.55 25.48 -14.65
CA GLY A 275 11.37 26.15 -14.08
C GLY A 275 10.68 25.28 -13.01
N THR A 276 9.36 25.14 -13.08
CA THR A 276 8.58 24.27 -12.19
C THR A 276 7.74 23.22 -12.92
N SER A 277 7.55 22.06 -12.29
CA SER A 277 6.68 20.99 -12.79
C SER A 277 5.70 20.53 -11.72
N GLN A 278 4.48 20.19 -12.14
CA GLN A 278 3.54 19.47 -11.29
C GLN A 278 3.88 18.00 -11.36
N ILE A 279 4.17 17.40 -10.21
CA ILE A 279 4.56 16.01 -10.08
C ILE A 279 3.63 15.35 -9.08
N GLU A 280 3.12 14.18 -9.44
CA GLU A 280 2.40 13.30 -8.54
C GLU A 280 3.09 11.94 -8.50
N VAL A 281 3.23 11.44 -7.27
CA VAL A 281 3.80 10.12 -6.99
C VAL A 281 2.80 9.38 -6.12
N ASN A 282 2.51 8.15 -6.56
CA ASN A 282 1.64 7.23 -5.87
C ASN A 282 2.42 5.92 -5.62
N TYR A 283 2.22 5.32 -4.46
CA TYR A 283 2.66 3.95 -4.20
C TYR A 283 1.59 3.16 -3.44
N ASP A 284 1.41 1.91 -3.88
CA ASP A 284 0.61 0.91 -3.20
C ASP A 284 1.49 0.13 -2.24
N PHE A 285 0.96 -0.18 -1.06
CA PHE A 285 1.66 -0.95 -0.06
C PHE A 285 0.75 -1.96 0.64
N ILE A 286 1.38 -2.93 1.30
CA ILE A 286 0.74 -3.82 2.27
C ILE A 286 1.41 -3.58 3.62
N GLN A 287 0.60 -3.35 4.64
CA GLN A 287 1.02 -3.34 6.04
C GLN A 287 0.63 -4.65 6.72
N TYR A 288 1.48 -5.13 7.62
CA TYR A 288 1.23 -6.37 8.37
C TYR A 288 1.98 -6.37 9.70
N GLY A 289 1.42 -7.05 10.69
CA GLY A 289 2.01 -7.14 12.03
C GLY A 289 3.44 -7.70 12.00
N THR A 290 4.31 -7.15 12.85
CA THR A 290 5.54 -7.85 13.23
C THR A 290 5.12 -9.14 13.95
N GLY A 291 5.31 -10.29 13.30
CA GLY A 291 4.99 -11.57 13.91
C GLY A 291 5.66 -11.70 15.27
N GLN A 292 4.89 -12.06 16.30
CA GLN A 292 5.43 -12.53 17.57
C GLN A 292 6.06 -13.92 17.39
#